data_AF-A0A0D0AWC5-F1
#
_entry.id   AF-A0A0D0AWC5-F1
#
_cell.length_a   1.000
_cell.length_b   1.000
_cell.length_c   1.000
_cell.angle_alpha   90.00
_cell.angle_beta   90.00
_cell.angle_gamma   90.00
#
_symmetry.space_group_name_H-M   'P 1'
#
loop_
_entity.id
_entity.type
_entity.pdbx_description
1 polymer ?
#
loop_
_entity_poly.entity_id
_entity_poly.type
_entity_poly.pdbx_seq_one_letter_code
_entity_poly.pdbx_strand_id
1 'polypeptide(L)'
;MTTSLRLLSDDSFQSLKDLQVEEDKNRSTALEHFIAPQLKSWTTIGDSSTSLIRTIPSNKLLNRIQEFSISQISYQEVLRIVHRLPNLRTLVVQELKQPSSGTFLSQTIRLSGLKVLRIEQSATYGMNGLVSFLDAIACPSLQFLGVCVERYAVQTGTAGTKY
;
A
#
# COMPACT_ATOMS: atom_id res chain seq x y z
N MET A 1 7.30 18.32 -21.28
CA MET A 1 8.51 18.59 -20.48
C MET A 1 8.92 17.29 -19.83
N THR A 2 9.83 16.55 -20.46
CA THR A 2 10.44 15.33 -19.93
C THR A 2 11.56 15.74 -18.99
N THR A 3 11.32 15.65 -17.69
CA THR A 3 12.39 15.78 -16.70
C THR A 3 13.37 14.64 -16.92
N SER A 4 14.57 14.98 -17.42
CA SER A 4 15.72 14.08 -17.46
C SER A 4 15.94 13.49 -16.07
N LEU A 5 15.49 12.26 -15.86
CA LEU A 5 16.02 11.41 -14.81
C LEU A 5 17.50 11.26 -15.14
N ARG A 6 18.34 11.93 -14.34
CA ARG A 6 19.76 11.61 -14.25
C ARG A 6 19.84 10.09 -14.15
N LEU A 7 20.41 9.48 -15.19
CA LEU A 7 20.66 8.05 -15.27
C LEU A 7 21.37 7.64 -13.98
N LEU A 8 20.61 7.10 -13.04
CA LEU A 8 21.17 6.39 -11.91
C LEU A 8 21.97 5.26 -12.55
N SER A 9 23.28 5.25 -12.32
CA SER A 9 24.14 4.19 -12.85
C SER A 9 23.57 2.84 -12.44
N ASP A 10 23.59 1.87 -13.35
CA ASP A 10 23.05 0.52 -13.14
C ASP A 10 23.60 -0.17 -11.87
N ASP A 11 24.76 0.29 -11.38
CA ASP A 11 25.45 -0.23 -10.19
C ASP A 11 25.18 0.55 -8.90
N SER A 12 24.36 1.60 -8.93
CA SER A 12 24.20 2.52 -7.79
C SER A 12 23.57 1.87 -6.55
N PHE A 13 22.81 0.78 -6.71
CA PHE A 13 21.96 0.21 -5.65
C PHE A 13 22.07 -1.32 -5.53
N GLN A 14 23.25 -1.88 -5.82
CA GLN A 14 23.50 -3.34 -5.77
C GLN A 14 23.17 -3.98 -4.41
N SER A 15 23.30 -3.22 -3.31
CA SER A 15 23.04 -3.69 -1.94
C SER A 15 21.69 -3.26 -1.36
N LEU A 16 20.89 -2.46 -2.09
CA LEU A 16 19.63 -1.92 -1.58
C LEU A 16 18.61 -3.04 -1.38
N LYS A 17 18.08 -3.14 -0.16
CA LYS A 17 17.09 -4.16 0.23
C LYS A 17 15.69 -3.59 0.42
N ASP A 18 15.62 -2.32 0.81
CA ASP A 18 14.42 -1.63 1.21
C ASP A 18 14.31 -0.34 0.39
N LEU A 19 13.16 -0.13 -0.23
CA LEU A 19 12.86 1.09 -0.97
C LEU A 19 11.59 1.71 -0.42
N GLN A 20 11.67 2.98 -0.06
CA GLN A 20 10.52 3.79 0.31
C GLN A 20 10.27 4.83 -0.78
N VAL A 21 9.01 4.92 -1.21
CA VAL A 21 8.53 5.90 -2.17
C VAL A 21 7.40 6.68 -1.53
N GLU A 22 7.49 8.01 -1.60
CA GLU A 22 6.43 8.91 -1.16
C GLU A 22 5.89 9.63 -2.39
N GLU A 23 4.58 9.49 -2.62
CA GLU A 23 3.90 10.14 -3.74
C GLU A 23 3.62 11.61 -3.40
N ASP A 24 4.22 12.53 -4.18
CA ASP A 24 3.95 13.96 -4.07
C ASP A 24 2.91 14.41 -5.12
N LYS A 25 2.16 15.45 -4.78
CA LYS A 25 1.16 16.07 -5.64
C LYS A 25 1.80 16.44 -6.98
N ASN A 26 1.25 15.90 -8.06
CA ASN A 26 1.62 16.19 -9.45
C ASN A 26 2.99 15.65 -9.91
N ARG A 27 3.65 14.77 -9.15
CA ARG A 27 4.91 14.17 -9.60
C ARG A 27 4.76 12.66 -9.74
N SER A 28 5.04 12.17 -10.94
CA SER A 28 5.18 10.74 -11.22
C SER A 28 6.65 10.47 -11.53
N THR A 29 7.31 9.69 -10.69
CA THR A 29 8.66 9.19 -10.99
C THR A 29 8.53 7.82 -11.62
N ALA A 30 8.83 7.71 -12.91
CA ALA A 30 8.93 6.42 -13.58
C ALA A 30 10.22 5.72 -13.12
N LEU A 31 10.09 4.67 -12.29
CA LEU A 31 11.20 3.82 -11.85
C LEU A 31 11.48 2.67 -12.84
N GLU A 32 11.22 2.88 -14.13
CA GLU A 32 11.31 1.86 -15.17
C GLU A 32 12.73 1.30 -15.32
N HIS A 33 13.74 2.15 -15.15
CA HIS A 33 15.16 1.80 -15.24
C HIS A 33 15.85 1.61 -13.88
N PHE A 34 15.08 1.57 -12.79
CA PHE A 34 15.66 1.37 -11.46
C PHE A 34 16.15 -0.08 -11.30
N ILE A 35 17.44 -0.25 -10.99
CA ILE A 35 18.07 -1.54 -10.78
C ILE A 35 18.48 -1.66 -9.31
N ALA A 36 17.86 -2.61 -8.60
CA ALA A 36 18.20 -2.97 -7.23
C ALA A 36 18.03 -4.49 -7.06
N PRO A 37 19.07 -5.30 -7.33
CA PRO A 37 18.92 -6.75 -7.39
C PRO A 37 18.67 -7.38 -6.02
N GLN A 38 19.06 -6.73 -4.93
CA GLN A 38 18.83 -7.23 -3.57
C GLN A 38 17.53 -6.72 -2.95
N LEU A 39 16.71 -5.97 -3.71
CA LEU A 39 15.47 -5.37 -3.22
C LEU A 39 14.45 -6.45 -2.87
N LYS A 40 13.94 -6.41 -1.64
CA LYS A 40 12.96 -7.35 -1.10
C LYS A 40 11.78 -6.65 -0.45
N SER A 41 11.99 -5.44 0.07
CA SER A 41 10.97 -4.65 0.74
C SER A 41 10.67 -3.39 -0.04
N TRP A 42 9.38 -3.09 -0.18
CA TRP A 42 8.91 -1.88 -0.82
C TRP A 42 7.84 -1.23 0.05
N THR A 43 8.01 0.05 0.34
CA THR A 43 7.02 0.88 1.03
C THR A 43 6.57 2.00 0.11
N THR A 44 5.26 2.15 -0.12
CA THR A 44 4.69 3.34 -0.76
C THR A 44 3.79 4.11 0.20
N ILE A 45 4.05 5.40 0.35
CA ILE A 45 3.14 6.34 1.00
C ILE A 45 2.35 7.05 -0.09
N GLY A 46 1.04 6.80 -0.15
CA GLY A 46 0.15 7.45 -1.10
C GLY A 46 -0.10 8.93 -0.77
N ASP A 47 -0.41 9.71 -1.79
CA ASP A 47 -0.79 11.12 -1.63
C ASP A 47 -2.14 11.22 -0.92
N SER A 48 -2.24 12.03 0.14
CA SER A 48 -3.49 12.23 0.88
C SER A 48 -4.64 12.73 0.00
N SER A 49 -4.32 13.46 -1.08
CA SER A 49 -5.28 14.07 -2.00
C SER A 49 -5.74 13.19 -3.16
N THR A 50 -5.07 12.06 -3.41
CA THR A 50 -5.46 11.13 -4.46
C THR A 50 -5.57 9.70 -3.93
N SER A 51 -6.22 8.81 -4.69
CA SER A 51 -6.40 7.40 -4.30
C SER A 51 -5.62 6.43 -5.19
N LEU A 52 -4.64 6.95 -5.94
CA LEU A 52 -3.91 6.25 -7.01
C LEU A 52 -2.40 6.29 -6.74
N ILE A 53 -1.70 5.22 -7.10
CA ILE A 53 -0.23 5.23 -7.18
C ILE A 53 0.20 5.56 -8.60
N ARG A 54 1.07 6.55 -8.74
CA ARG A 54 1.68 6.89 -10.04
C ARG A 54 3.02 6.19 -10.21
N THR A 55 3.76 5.97 -9.13
CA THR A 55 5.04 5.24 -9.18
C THR A 55 4.83 3.73 -9.11
N ILE A 56 4.92 3.07 -10.26
CA ILE A 56 4.86 1.61 -10.34
C ILE A 56 6.27 1.07 -10.64
N PRO A 57 6.78 0.09 -9.86
CA PRO A 57 8.05 -0.56 -10.15
C PRO A 57 8.03 -1.32 -11.49
N SER A 58 9.21 -1.50 -12.08
CA SER A 58 9.37 -2.39 -13.24
C SER A 58 9.01 -3.84 -12.89
N ASN A 59 8.56 -4.62 -13.88
CA ASN A 59 8.22 -6.04 -13.66
C ASN A 59 9.38 -6.87 -13.07
N LYS A 60 10.63 -6.49 -13.36
CA LYS A 60 11.82 -7.15 -12.80
C LYS A 60 11.94 -6.95 -11.28
N LEU A 61 11.56 -5.77 -10.78
CA LEU A 61 11.57 -5.47 -9.34
C LEU A 61 10.40 -6.14 -8.64
N LEU A 62 9.20 -6.10 -9.25
CA LEU A 62 7.98 -6.71 -8.69
C LEU A 62 8.15 -8.20 -8.37
N ASN A 63 8.89 -8.93 -9.20
CA ASN A 63 9.19 -10.34 -8.98
C ASN A 63 10.16 -10.59 -7.80
N ARG A 64 10.79 -9.57 -7.22
CA ARG A 64 11.72 -9.73 -6.09
C ARG A 64 11.12 -9.33 -4.76
N ILE A 65 10.11 -8.47 -4.77
CA ILE A 65 9.45 -7.98 -3.57
C ILE A 65 8.76 -9.14 -2.84
N GLN A 66 9.12 -9.27 -1.55
CA GLN A 66 8.54 -10.21 -0.60
C GLN A 66 7.77 -9.49 0.49
N GLU A 67 8.09 -8.22 0.74
CA GLU A 67 7.48 -7.38 1.76
C GLU A 67 6.96 -6.10 1.09
N PHE A 68 5.67 -5.85 1.21
CA PHE A 68 5.03 -4.66 0.66
C PHE A 68 4.26 -3.92 1.75
N SER A 69 4.54 -2.64 1.88
CA SER A 69 3.80 -1.72 2.74
C SER A 69 3.19 -0.61 1.90
N ILE A 70 1.93 -0.28 2.16
CA ILE A 70 1.23 0.77 1.42
C ILE A 70 0.30 1.54 2.33
N SER A 71 0.29 2.87 2.21
CA SER A 71 -0.58 3.73 3.02
C SER A 71 -1.38 4.76 2.21
N GLN A 72 -2.48 5.24 2.79
CA GLN A 72 -3.31 6.34 2.30
C GLN A 72 -3.86 6.12 0.88
N ILE A 73 -4.46 4.96 0.63
CA ILE A 73 -4.85 4.57 -0.73
C ILE A 73 -6.15 3.79 -0.81
N SER A 74 -6.79 3.78 -1.99
CA SER A 74 -7.96 2.93 -2.19
C SER A 74 -7.62 1.44 -2.18
N TYR A 75 -8.52 0.63 -1.64
CA TYR A 75 -8.31 -0.83 -1.63
C TYR A 75 -8.20 -1.42 -3.04
N GLN A 76 -8.91 -0.88 -4.04
CA GLN A 76 -8.82 -1.32 -5.43
C GLN A 76 -7.40 -1.18 -5.99
N GLU A 77 -6.73 -0.10 -5.59
CA GLU A 77 -5.36 0.16 -6.03
C GLU A 77 -4.36 -0.74 -5.31
N VAL A 78 -4.57 -1.02 -4.02
CA VAL A 78 -3.82 -2.06 -3.31
C VAL A 78 -3.93 -3.38 -4.06
N LEU A 79 -5.17 -3.80 -4.38
CA LEU A 79 -5.48 -5.03 -5.11
C LEU A 79 -4.77 -5.09 -6.48
N ARG A 80 -4.81 -4.00 -7.24
CA ARG A 80 -4.12 -3.88 -8.54
C ARG A 80 -2.62 -4.12 -8.42
N ILE A 81 -2.00 -3.64 -7.35
CA ILE A 81 -0.55 -3.74 -7.15
C ILE A 81 -0.18 -5.12 -6.61
N VAL A 82 -0.85 -5.61 -5.57
CA VAL A 82 -0.51 -6.90 -4.95
C VAL A 82 -0.71 -8.07 -5.91
N HIS A 83 -1.64 -7.97 -6.87
CA HIS A 83 -1.79 -8.98 -7.91
C HIS A 83 -0.54 -9.13 -8.80
N ARG A 84 0.30 -8.10 -8.87
CA ARG A 84 1.55 -8.10 -9.64
C ARG A 84 2.79 -8.49 -8.81
N LEU A 85 2.62 -8.86 -7.55
CA LEU A 85 3.70 -9.23 -6.63
C LEU A 85 3.68 -10.75 -6.38
N PRO A 86 4.19 -11.58 -7.31
CA PRO A 86 4.02 -13.03 -7.24
C PRO A 86 4.73 -13.69 -6.04
N ASN A 87 5.75 -13.02 -5.49
CA ASN A 87 6.55 -13.53 -4.38
C ASN A 87 6.21 -12.86 -3.03
N LEU A 88 5.10 -12.12 -2.97
CA LEU A 88 4.67 -11.42 -1.77
C LEU A 88 4.40 -12.40 -0.61
N ARG A 89 5.03 -12.13 0.54
CA ARG A 89 4.88 -12.90 1.79
C ARG A 89 4.31 -12.06 2.91
N THR A 90 4.64 -10.77 2.94
CA THR A 90 4.17 -9.83 3.96
C THR A 90 3.51 -8.64 3.29
N LEU A 91 2.28 -8.33 3.70
CA LEU A 91 1.53 -7.17 3.26
C LEU A 91 1.13 -6.34 4.48
N VAL A 92 1.52 -5.07 4.47
CA VAL A 92 1.06 -4.07 5.43
C VAL A 92 0.25 -3.03 4.67
N VAL A 93 -0.98 -2.79 5.12
CA VAL A 93 -1.87 -1.80 4.52
C VAL A 93 -2.27 -0.82 5.60
N GLN A 94 -2.11 0.47 5.34
CA GLN A 94 -2.47 1.52 6.28
C GLN A 94 -3.45 2.49 5.63
N GLU A 95 -4.46 2.93 6.37
CA GLU A 95 -5.36 4.01 5.96
C GLU A 95 -6.00 3.78 4.58
N LEU A 96 -6.76 2.68 4.48
CA LEU A 96 -7.52 2.34 3.28
C LEU A 96 -8.62 3.37 3.05
N LYS A 97 -8.56 4.05 1.90
CA LYS A 97 -9.59 4.95 1.40
C LYS A 97 -10.70 4.17 0.71
N GLN A 98 -11.90 4.73 0.77
CA GLN A 98 -12.98 4.30 -0.12
C GLN A 98 -12.65 4.71 -1.57
N PRO A 99 -12.88 3.86 -2.57
CA PRO A 99 -12.67 4.22 -3.96
C PRO A 99 -13.61 5.37 -4.36
N SER A 100 -13.08 6.34 -5.11
CA SER A 100 -13.82 7.50 -5.60
C SER A 100 -14.81 7.15 -6.71
N SER A 101 -14.64 6.00 -7.36
CA SER A 101 -15.54 5.44 -8.37
C SER A 101 -16.00 4.05 -7.93
N GLY A 102 -17.31 3.78 -8.03
CA GLY A 102 -17.96 2.52 -7.61
C GLY A 102 -17.60 1.29 -8.45
N THR A 103 -16.40 1.23 -9.03
CA THR A 103 -15.94 0.13 -9.87
C THR A 103 -15.47 -1.04 -9.00
N PHE A 104 -16.40 -1.85 -8.51
CA PHE A 104 -16.07 -3.03 -7.73
C PHE A 104 -15.28 -4.04 -8.59
N LEU A 105 -14.09 -4.42 -8.14
CA LEU A 105 -13.44 -5.64 -8.62
C LEU A 105 -14.34 -6.81 -8.18
N SER A 106 -15.11 -7.37 -9.10
CA SER A 106 -15.98 -8.53 -8.83
C SER A 106 -15.21 -9.84 -8.64
N GLN A 107 -13.89 -9.82 -8.85
CA GLN A 107 -13.04 -10.99 -8.74
C GLN A 107 -12.21 -10.95 -7.47
N THR A 108 -12.35 -11.99 -6.66
CA THR A 108 -11.48 -12.26 -5.51
C THR A 108 -10.05 -12.51 -5.98
N ILE A 109 -9.09 -11.73 -5.47
CA ILE A 109 -7.67 -11.90 -5.77
C ILE A 109 -7.08 -12.95 -4.84
N ARG A 110 -6.43 -13.96 -5.42
CA ARG A 110 -5.80 -15.05 -4.66
C ARG A 110 -4.32 -14.73 -4.41
N LEU A 111 -3.97 -14.54 -3.15
CA LEU A 111 -2.60 -14.27 -2.68
C LEU A 111 -1.98 -15.53 -2.09
N SER A 112 -1.67 -16.51 -2.95
CA SER A 112 -1.26 -17.86 -2.54
C SER A 112 0.03 -17.93 -1.71
N GLY A 113 0.93 -16.95 -1.85
CA GLY A 113 2.20 -16.90 -1.11
C GLY A 113 2.16 -16.06 0.17
N LEU A 114 1.07 -15.32 0.41
CA LEU A 114 0.98 -14.38 1.52
C LEU A 114 0.89 -15.12 2.85
N LYS A 115 1.80 -14.80 3.77
CA LYS A 115 1.88 -15.38 5.12
C LYS A 115 1.46 -14.40 6.20
N VAL A 116 1.74 -13.10 6.01
CA VAL A 116 1.48 -12.05 6.99
C VAL A 116 0.67 -10.95 6.34
N LEU A 117 -0.50 -10.66 6.92
CA LEU A 117 -1.32 -9.50 6.57
C LEU A 117 -1.49 -8.63 7.81
N ARG A 118 -1.11 -7.36 7.70
CA ARG A 118 -1.36 -6.34 8.72
C ARG A 118 -2.16 -5.21 8.10
N ILE A 119 -3.21 -4.79 8.80
CA ILE A 119 -4.02 -3.65 8.39
C ILE A 119 -4.14 -2.70 9.57
N GLU A 120 -3.80 -1.43 9.33
CA GLU A 120 -3.87 -0.37 10.33
C GLU A 120 -4.80 0.73 9.79
N GLN A 121 -5.87 1.02 10.52
CA GLN A 121 -6.91 1.94 10.08
C GLN A 121 -7.19 2.93 11.21
N SER A 122 -7.10 4.23 10.95
CA SER A 122 -7.65 5.22 11.87
C SER A 122 -9.15 5.38 11.66
N ALA A 123 -9.85 5.85 12.69
CA ALA A 123 -11.27 6.14 12.61
C ALA A 123 -11.64 7.16 11.50
N THR A 124 -10.68 7.95 11.01
CA THR A 124 -10.86 8.95 9.94
C THR A 124 -11.29 8.33 8.60
N TYR A 125 -10.75 7.16 8.26
CA TYR A 125 -10.89 6.58 6.91
C TYR A 125 -12.08 5.63 6.78
N GLY A 126 -12.83 5.40 7.87
CA GLY A 126 -14.00 4.53 7.90
C GLY A 126 -13.66 3.04 7.72
N MET A 127 -14.62 2.17 8.03
CA MET A 127 -14.43 0.70 7.97
C MET A 127 -14.80 0.08 6.62
N ASN A 128 -15.52 0.82 5.77
CA ASN A 128 -16.07 0.27 4.53
C ASN A 128 -14.96 -0.19 3.56
N GLY A 129 -13.86 0.57 3.47
CA GLY A 129 -12.71 0.21 2.64
C GLY A 129 -12.02 -1.06 3.12
N LEU A 130 -11.90 -1.23 4.44
CA LEU A 130 -11.35 -2.43 5.07
C LEU A 130 -12.21 -3.67 4.80
N VAL A 131 -13.52 -3.59 5.02
CA VAL A 131 -14.43 -4.74 4.78
C VAL A 131 -14.38 -5.14 3.31
N SER A 132 -14.49 -4.17 2.40
CA SER A 132 -14.42 -4.42 0.96
C SER A 132 -13.08 -5.03 0.52
N PHE A 133 -11.98 -4.63 1.16
CA PHE A 133 -10.67 -5.20 0.91
C PHE A 133 -10.58 -6.66 1.34
N LEU A 134 -11.06 -6.98 2.55
CA LEU A 134 -11.03 -8.33 3.09
C LEU A 134 -11.91 -9.29 2.28
N ASP A 135 -13.07 -8.83 1.82
CA ASP A 135 -13.96 -9.62 0.95
C ASP A 135 -13.37 -9.90 -0.44
N ALA A 136 -12.45 -9.03 -0.89
CA ALA A 136 -11.84 -9.11 -2.20
C ALA A 136 -10.56 -9.96 -2.25
N ILE A 137 -10.09 -10.53 -1.15
CA ILE A 137 -8.84 -11.33 -1.11
C ILE A 137 -9.06 -12.75 -0.59
N ALA A 138 -8.32 -13.70 -1.17
CA ALA A 138 -8.21 -15.06 -0.68
C ALA A 138 -6.74 -15.41 -0.40
N CYS A 139 -6.40 -15.67 0.85
CA CYS A 139 -5.03 -15.89 1.31
C CYS A 139 -4.87 -17.30 1.92
N PRO A 140 -4.77 -18.37 1.12
CA PRO A 140 -4.80 -19.75 1.62
C PRO A 140 -3.58 -20.14 2.48
N SER A 141 -2.48 -19.40 2.39
CA SER A 141 -1.24 -19.65 3.13
C SER A 141 -1.05 -18.70 4.32
N LEU A 142 -2.08 -17.92 4.68
CA LEU A 142 -1.97 -16.89 5.70
C LEU A 142 -1.73 -17.52 7.08
N GLN A 143 -0.67 -17.05 7.75
CA GLN A 143 -0.25 -17.51 9.08
C GLN A 143 -0.54 -16.45 10.15
N PHE A 144 -0.53 -15.17 9.76
CA PHE A 144 -0.79 -14.06 10.65
C PHE A 144 -1.72 -13.04 10.00
N LEU A 145 -2.78 -12.68 10.73
CA LEU A 145 -3.67 -11.56 10.42
C LEU A 145 -3.70 -10.61 11.62
N GLY A 146 -3.25 -9.37 11.41
CA GLY A 146 -3.38 -8.29 12.38
C GLY A 146 -4.26 -7.19 11.81
N VAL A 147 -5.31 -6.81 12.54
CA VAL A 147 -6.16 -5.67 12.20
C VAL A 147 -6.19 -4.73 13.40
N CYS A 148 -5.58 -3.56 13.26
CA CYS A 148 -5.59 -2.51 14.26
C CYS A 148 -6.51 -1.38 13.78
N VAL A 149 -7.49 -1.01 14.62
CA VAL A 149 -8.37 0.12 14.34
C VAL A 149 -8.26 1.11 15.50
N GLU A 150 -7.62 2.25 15.24
CA GLU A 150 -7.50 3.30 16.24
C GLU A 150 -8.81 4.06 16.36
N ARG A 151 -9.50 3.87 17.49
CA ARG A 151 -10.69 4.65 17.84
C ARG A 151 -10.24 6.01 18.39
N TYR A 152 -10.92 7.07 17.97
CA TYR A 152 -10.82 8.34 18.70
C TYR A 152 -11.20 8.12 20.16
N ALA A 153 -10.32 8.50 21.09
CA ALA A 153 -10.74 8.77 22.45
C ALA A 153 -11.64 10.01 22.39
N VAL A 154 -12.96 9.82 22.53
CA VAL A 154 -13.87 10.92 22.81
C VAL A 154 -13.45 11.45 24.18
N GLN A 155 -12.73 12.57 24.22
CA GLN A 155 -12.67 13.37 25.45
C GLN A 155 -14.09 13.88 25.68
N THR A 156 -14.87 13.14 26.45
CA THR A 156 -16.12 13.64 27.03
C THR A 156 -15.73 14.73 28.01
N GLY A 157 -15.58 15.95 27.50
CA GLY A 157 -15.48 17.16 28.31
C GLY A 157 -16.75 17.30 29.12
N THR A 158 -16.74 16.77 30.34
CA THR A 158 -17.72 17.09 31.37
C THR A 158 -17.36 18.48 31.91
N ALA A 159 -17.70 19.52 31.13
CA ALA A 159 -17.72 20.88 31.65
C ALA A 159 -19.08 21.07 32.33
N GLY A 160 -19.05 21.03 33.66
CA GLY A 160 -20.22 20.98 34.52
C GLY A 160 -21.21 22.13 34.34
N THR A 161 -22.48 21.78 34.40
CA THR A 161 -23.57 22.65 34.80
C THR A 161 -23.23 23.24 36.17
N LYS A 162 -23.03 24.57 36.24
CA LYS A 162 -23.15 25.31 37.49
C LYS A 162 -24.47 26.08 37.44
N TYR A 163 -25.30 25.78 38.44
CA TYR A 163 -26.46 26.54 38.86
C TYR A 163 -26.08 27.97 39.25
#